data_AF-A0A848TQV3-F1
#
_entry.id   AF-A0A848TQV3-F1
#
_cell.length_a   1.000
_cell.length_b   1.000
_cell.length_c   1.000
_cell.angle_alpha   90.00
_cell.angle_beta   90.00
_cell.angle_gamma   90.00
#
_symmetry.space_group_name_H-M   'P 1'
#
loop_
_entity.id
_entity.type
_entity.pdbx_description
1 polymer ?
#
loop_
_entity_poly.entity_id
_entity_poly.type
_entity_poly.pdbx_seq_one_letter_code
_entity_poly.pdbx_strand_id
1 'polypeptide(L)'
;LDMAYIRVLEVATFYFMFQLHPVGSVANIQICGTTSCMICGAEDLVAVCRDKIAKSAHMLSEDGKFSWEEVECLGACANAPMAQIGKDYYEDLTAERLGEILDELAAGKVPVPGPQNGRYAAEPQSGLTSLTEYEADKAQHNASVALAVAIGDTVKRIDGTEVPLRAPWRDAADTISKPEERRASEEARSDAPPVEEVKEEQIGRPPREPAEGATGRQPQGLAEARDGQPDDLKRISGVGPKLEQLLHRLGFFHFDQVAAWTDDEIAWVDDNLEGFKGRVTRDEWVAQAKQLAGDGDS
;
A
#
# COMPACT_ATOMS: atom_id res chain seq x y z
N LEU A 1 -21.87 -4.68 -15.28
CA LEU A 1 -20.97 -3.74 -15.99
C LEU A 1 -20.71 -4.18 -17.44
N ASP A 2 -21.05 -5.41 -17.86
CA ASP A 2 -20.82 -5.92 -19.23
C ASP A 2 -19.40 -5.66 -19.78
N MET A 3 -18.41 -5.80 -18.90
CA MET A 3 -16.99 -5.60 -19.18
C MET A 3 -16.22 -6.92 -19.00
N ALA A 4 -15.15 -7.08 -19.77
CA ALA A 4 -14.23 -8.20 -19.58
C ALA A 4 -13.55 -8.11 -18.20
N TYR A 5 -13.45 -9.24 -17.51
CA TYR A 5 -12.90 -9.34 -16.15
C TYR A 5 -11.53 -8.67 -16.01
N ILE A 6 -10.64 -8.85 -16.99
CA ILE A 6 -9.30 -8.23 -17.00
C ILE A 6 -9.33 -6.70 -16.94
N ARG A 7 -10.35 -6.05 -17.52
CA ARG A 7 -10.49 -4.59 -17.48
C ARG A 7 -10.83 -4.08 -16.08
N VAL A 8 -11.54 -4.88 -15.30
CA VAL A 8 -11.82 -4.56 -13.90
C VAL A 8 -10.53 -4.70 -13.08
N LEU A 9 -9.75 -5.75 -13.32
CA LEU A 9 -8.47 -5.95 -12.63
C LEU A 9 -7.44 -4.87 -12.97
N GLU A 10 -7.34 -4.46 -14.24
CA GLU A 10 -6.49 -3.34 -14.65
C GLU A 10 -6.81 -2.08 -13.84
N VAL A 11 -8.10 -1.72 -13.73
CA VAL A 11 -8.53 -0.56 -12.93
C VAL A 11 -8.26 -0.76 -11.44
N ALA A 12 -8.60 -1.94 -10.91
CA ALA A 12 -8.47 -2.23 -9.48
C ALA A 12 -7.00 -2.24 -9.02
N THR A 13 -6.08 -2.67 -9.89
CA THR A 13 -4.63 -2.67 -9.60
C THR A 13 -3.96 -1.35 -9.93
N PHE A 14 -4.56 -0.51 -10.78
CA PHE A 14 -4.02 0.79 -11.14
C PHE A 14 -4.26 1.86 -10.07
N TYR A 15 -5.44 1.89 -9.46
CA TYR A 15 -5.79 2.87 -8.43
C TYR A 15 -5.55 2.33 -7.03
N PHE A 16 -4.63 2.95 -6.30
CA PHE A 16 -4.25 2.57 -4.93
C PHE A 16 -5.38 2.69 -3.89
N MET A 17 -6.49 3.35 -4.22
CA MET A 17 -7.66 3.43 -3.35
C MET A 17 -8.40 2.08 -3.23
N PHE A 18 -8.24 1.19 -4.21
CA PHE A 18 -8.82 -0.15 -4.17
C PHE A 18 -7.93 -1.07 -3.33
N GLN A 19 -8.42 -1.42 -2.14
CA GLN A 19 -7.74 -2.34 -1.25
C GLN A 19 -7.98 -3.78 -1.70
N LEU A 20 -6.95 -4.41 -2.26
CA LEU A 20 -6.99 -5.80 -2.78
C LEU A 20 -6.63 -6.85 -1.72
N HIS A 21 -6.25 -6.40 -0.53
CA HIS A 21 -5.95 -7.21 0.63
C HIS A 21 -6.70 -6.66 1.86
N PRO A 22 -6.90 -7.47 2.92
CA PRO A 22 -7.50 -6.98 4.16
C PRO A 22 -6.66 -5.86 4.80
N VAL A 23 -7.33 -4.78 5.22
CA VAL A 23 -6.70 -3.58 5.82
C VAL A 23 -7.18 -3.29 7.24
N GLY A 24 -7.67 -4.32 7.92
CA GLY A 24 -8.18 -4.24 9.28
C GLY A 24 -9.69 -4.01 9.33
N SER A 25 -10.28 -4.44 10.45
CA SER A 25 -11.72 -4.35 10.68
C SER A 25 -12.20 -2.97 11.16
N VAL A 26 -11.29 -2.11 11.62
CA VAL A 26 -11.60 -0.76 12.11
C VAL A 26 -11.11 0.29 11.14
N ALA A 27 -9.80 0.34 10.86
CA ALA A 27 -9.27 1.37 9.96
C ALA A 27 -7.93 1.05 9.29
N ASN A 28 -7.81 1.47 8.03
CA ASN A 28 -6.52 1.67 7.38
C ASN A 28 -6.06 3.13 7.59
N ILE A 29 -4.87 3.31 8.13
CA ILE A 29 -4.29 4.62 8.44
C ILE A 29 -3.34 5.03 7.31
N GLN A 30 -3.70 6.07 6.55
CA GLN A 30 -2.93 6.55 5.41
C GLN A 30 -2.19 7.84 5.78
N ILE A 31 -0.89 7.76 6.03
CA ILE A 31 -0.06 8.90 6.41
C ILE A 31 0.52 9.57 5.16
N CYS A 32 0.32 10.87 4.99
CA CYS A 32 0.97 11.60 3.89
C CYS A 32 2.49 11.70 4.14
N GLY A 33 3.29 11.06 3.27
CA GLY A 33 4.75 11.04 3.34
C GLY A 33 5.46 12.12 2.51
N THR A 34 4.72 12.86 1.69
CA THR A 34 5.34 13.83 0.75
C THR A 34 6.01 15.02 1.45
N THR A 35 6.86 15.73 0.71
CA THR A 35 7.79 16.74 1.23
C THR A 35 7.18 17.72 2.23
N SER A 36 5.98 18.26 1.98
CA SER A 36 5.34 19.19 2.92
C SER A 36 5.00 18.56 4.27
N CYS A 37 4.52 17.31 4.29
CA CYS A 37 4.27 16.60 5.53
C CYS A 37 5.58 16.08 6.16
N MET A 38 6.53 15.62 5.34
CA MET A 38 7.86 15.21 5.78
C MET A 38 8.56 16.30 6.60
N ILE A 39 8.65 17.53 6.08
CA ILE A 39 9.31 18.65 6.79
C ILE A 39 8.55 19.10 8.04
N CYS A 40 7.26 18.75 8.14
CA CYS A 40 6.39 19.05 9.28
C CYS A 40 6.29 17.88 10.28
N GLY A 41 7.09 16.82 10.13
CA GLY A 41 7.17 15.72 11.11
C GLY A 41 6.31 14.49 10.79
N ALA A 42 5.97 14.23 9.53
CA ALA A 42 5.24 13.01 9.16
C ALA A 42 5.96 11.71 9.55
N GLU A 43 7.29 11.72 9.62
CA GLU A 43 8.07 10.55 10.09
C GLU A 43 7.75 10.18 11.54
N ASP A 44 7.42 11.16 12.39
CA ASP A 44 6.98 10.91 13.77
C ASP A 44 5.60 10.23 13.79
N LEU A 45 4.72 10.57 12.85
CA LEU A 45 3.43 9.91 12.68
C LEU A 45 3.60 8.45 12.20
N VAL A 46 4.52 8.22 11.27
CA VAL A 46 4.91 6.88 10.82
C VAL A 46 5.47 6.05 11.98
N ALA A 47 6.29 6.64 12.86
CA ALA A 47 6.82 5.96 14.04
C ALA A 47 5.69 5.49 14.98
N VAL A 48 4.68 6.33 15.24
CA VAL A 48 3.49 5.94 16.01
C VAL A 48 2.77 4.76 15.38
N CYS A 49 2.60 4.76 14.06
CA CYS A 49 1.98 3.64 13.35
C CYS A 49 2.80 2.35 13.44
N ARG A 50 4.14 2.45 13.35
CA ARG A 50 5.04 1.30 13.51
C ARG A 50 4.93 0.66 14.89
N ASP A 51 4.82 1.50 15.92
CA ASP A 51 4.79 1.07 17.31
C ASP A 51 3.41 0.52 17.72
N LYS A 52 2.33 1.18 17.30
CA LYS A 52 0.96 0.82 17.72
C LYS A 52 0.24 -0.17 16.80
N ILE A 53 0.60 -0.23 15.52
CA ILE A 53 -0.11 -1.05 14.52
C ILE A 53 0.76 -2.21 14.07
N ALA A 54 1.83 -1.94 13.30
CA ALA A 54 2.72 -2.99 12.79
C ALA A 54 4.06 -2.40 12.33
N LYS A 55 5.17 -3.14 12.50
CA LYS A 55 6.52 -2.67 12.11
C LYS A 55 6.66 -2.30 10.63
N SER A 56 5.91 -2.96 9.75
CA SER A 56 5.95 -2.76 8.30
C SER A 56 4.60 -2.24 7.81
N ALA A 57 4.63 -1.34 6.82
CA ALA A 57 3.43 -0.87 6.14
C ALA A 57 2.66 -2.03 5.49
N HIS A 58 1.35 -1.84 5.31
CA HIS A 58 0.38 -2.79 4.75
C HIS A 58 0.22 -4.10 5.55
N MET A 59 0.79 -4.18 6.76
CA MET A 59 0.56 -5.30 7.67
C MET A 59 -0.57 -4.97 8.65
N LEU A 60 -1.37 -5.99 8.96
CA LEU A 60 -2.38 -5.90 10.00
C LEU A 60 -1.73 -5.84 11.39
N SER A 61 -2.38 -5.13 12.31
CA SER A 61 -2.12 -5.24 13.75
C SER A 61 -2.41 -6.65 14.25
N GLU A 62 -1.81 -7.03 15.39
CA GLU A 62 -1.99 -8.36 16.00
C GLU A 62 -3.46 -8.69 16.28
N ASP A 63 -4.28 -7.68 16.59
CA ASP A 63 -5.72 -7.82 16.82
C ASP A 63 -6.58 -7.72 15.54
N GLY A 64 -5.95 -7.52 14.37
CA GLY A 64 -6.62 -7.42 13.07
C GLY A 64 -7.51 -6.18 12.91
N LYS A 65 -7.38 -5.16 13.77
CA LYS A 65 -8.21 -3.96 13.70
C LYS A 65 -7.67 -2.90 12.75
N PHE A 66 -6.35 -2.77 12.67
CA PHE A 66 -5.72 -1.68 11.95
C PHE A 66 -4.70 -2.18 10.93
N SER A 67 -4.50 -1.41 9.87
CA SER A 67 -3.27 -1.40 9.08
C SER A 67 -2.83 0.04 8.88
N TRP A 68 -1.61 0.24 8.39
CA TRP A 68 -1.14 1.57 8.01
C TRP A 68 -0.31 1.50 6.74
N GLU A 69 -0.27 2.63 6.03
CA GLU A 69 0.57 2.84 4.88
C GLU A 69 1.01 4.30 4.78
N GLU A 70 2.20 4.50 4.21
CA GLU A 70 2.62 5.81 3.76
C GLU A 70 2.05 6.03 2.36
N VAL A 71 1.38 7.16 2.16
CA VAL A 71 0.77 7.55 0.89
C VAL A 71 1.39 8.85 0.38
N GLU A 72 1.15 9.10 -0.90
CA GLU A 72 1.51 10.34 -1.55
C GLU A 72 0.63 11.52 -1.07
N CYS A 73 0.75 12.66 -1.75
CA CYS A 73 0.09 13.90 -1.35
C CYS A 73 -1.44 13.73 -1.27
N LEU A 74 -2.00 13.98 -0.08
CA LEU A 74 -3.44 14.00 0.19
C LEU A 74 -4.06 15.40 0.05
N GLY A 75 -3.31 16.40 -0.43
CA GLY A 75 -3.85 17.72 -0.77
C GLY A 75 -4.18 18.65 0.41
N ALA A 76 -3.84 18.28 1.64
CA ALA A 76 -4.04 19.09 2.86
C ALA A 76 -2.73 19.77 3.33
N CYS A 77 -1.92 20.30 2.41
CA CYS A 77 -0.56 20.77 2.69
C CYS A 77 -0.48 21.95 3.67
N ALA A 78 -1.49 22.82 3.69
CA ALA A 78 -1.56 23.91 4.67
C ALA A 78 -1.76 23.38 6.11
N ASN A 79 -2.20 22.13 6.23
CA ASN A 79 -2.49 21.39 7.45
C ASN A 79 -1.58 20.19 7.70
N ALA A 80 -0.38 20.24 7.11
CA ALA A 80 0.66 19.28 7.41
C ALA A 80 1.10 19.34 8.91
N PRO A 81 1.48 18.20 9.51
CA PRO A 81 1.38 16.84 8.96
C PRO A 81 -0.04 16.27 9.17
N MET A 82 -0.44 15.32 8.32
CA MET A 82 -1.82 14.83 8.30
C MET A 82 -1.92 13.35 7.91
N ALA A 83 -3.07 12.76 8.25
CA ALA A 83 -3.44 11.40 7.92
C ALA A 83 -4.88 11.36 7.38
N GLN A 84 -5.14 10.45 6.44
CA GLN A 84 -6.50 10.03 6.10
C GLN A 84 -6.82 8.75 6.86
N ILE A 85 -7.96 8.73 7.55
CA ILE A 85 -8.46 7.55 8.26
C ILE A 85 -9.90 7.31 7.79
N GLY A 86 -10.09 6.20 7.08
CA GLY A 86 -11.32 5.98 6.33
C GLY A 86 -11.53 7.04 5.26
N LYS A 87 -12.63 7.79 5.35
CA LYS A 87 -12.95 8.83 4.35
C LYS A 87 -12.58 10.25 4.75
N ASP A 88 -12.18 10.49 5.99
CA ASP A 88 -11.98 11.83 6.54
C ASP A 88 -10.51 12.11 6.85
N TYR A 89 -10.15 13.39 6.84
CA TYR A 89 -8.80 13.86 7.14
C TYR A 89 -8.66 14.22 8.62
N TYR A 90 -7.52 13.88 9.18
CA TYR A 90 -7.06 14.30 10.49
C TYR A 90 -5.76 15.07 10.27
N GLU A 91 -5.78 16.36 10.57
CA GLU A 91 -4.78 17.30 10.10
C GLU A 91 -4.12 18.02 11.29
N ASP A 92 -3.00 18.71 11.06
CA ASP A 92 -2.22 19.35 12.13
C ASP A 92 -1.84 18.38 13.25
N LEU A 93 -1.50 17.15 12.87
CA LEU A 93 -1.27 16.07 13.80
C LEU A 93 0.06 16.23 14.54
N THR A 94 0.06 15.81 15.79
CA THR A 94 1.27 15.47 16.53
C THR A 94 1.31 13.96 16.73
N ALA A 95 2.49 13.41 17.05
CA ALA A 95 2.62 12.00 17.40
C ALA A 95 1.70 11.60 18.56
N GLU A 96 1.62 12.44 19.60
CA GLU A 96 0.73 12.24 20.74
C GLU A 96 -0.74 12.19 20.30
N ARG A 97 -1.19 13.19 19.52
CA ARG A 97 -2.58 13.26 19.10
C ARG A 97 -2.97 12.11 18.17
N LEU A 98 -2.08 11.70 17.26
CA LEU A 98 -2.32 10.51 16.44
C LEU A 98 -2.45 9.26 17.33
N GLY A 99 -1.57 9.11 18.32
CA GLY A 99 -1.63 8.01 19.29
C GLY A 99 -2.96 7.96 20.02
N GLU A 100 -3.49 9.10 20.46
CA GLU A 100 -4.81 9.21 21.09
C GLU A 100 -5.95 8.83 20.12
N ILE A 101 -5.91 9.33 18.88
CA ILE A 101 -6.91 9.01 17.85
C ILE A 101 -6.99 7.49 17.64
N LEU A 102 -5.85 6.80 17.57
CA LEU A 102 -5.81 5.34 17.43
C LEU A 102 -6.44 4.63 18.63
N ASP A 103 -6.19 5.11 19.85
CA ASP A 103 -6.79 4.55 21.08
C ASP A 103 -8.32 4.79 21.13
N GLU A 104 -8.76 5.97 20.69
CA GLU A 104 -10.18 6.32 20.57
C GLU A 104 -10.90 5.40 19.58
N LEU A 105 -10.31 5.20 18.39
CA LEU A 105 -10.82 4.28 17.37
C LEU A 105 -10.85 2.84 17.86
N ALA A 106 -9.81 2.39 18.56
CA ALA A 106 -9.74 1.04 19.13
C ALA A 106 -10.85 0.79 20.17
N ALA A 107 -11.27 1.85 20.86
CA ALA A 107 -12.38 1.86 21.81
C ALA A 107 -13.77 2.07 21.15
N GLY A 108 -13.85 2.12 19.82
CA GLY A 108 -15.09 2.29 19.07
C GLY A 108 -15.61 3.74 19.05
N LYS A 109 -14.77 4.72 19.41
CA LYS A 109 -15.09 6.14 19.29
C LYS A 109 -14.57 6.66 17.96
N VAL A 110 -15.28 7.59 17.35
CA VAL A 110 -14.84 8.26 16.12
C VAL A 110 -14.48 9.71 16.47
N PRO A 111 -13.18 10.07 16.49
CA PRO A 111 -12.75 11.43 16.79
C PRO A 111 -13.20 12.38 15.67
N VAL A 112 -13.41 13.65 16.02
CA VAL A 112 -13.84 14.68 15.05
C VAL A 112 -12.72 14.91 14.02
N PRO A 113 -12.98 14.77 12.71
CA PRO A 113 -11.98 15.02 11.68
C PRO A 113 -11.73 16.52 11.47
N GLY A 114 -10.66 16.84 10.74
CA GLY A 114 -10.15 18.17 10.47
C GLY A 114 -8.89 18.50 11.29
N PRO A 115 -8.55 19.80 11.41
CA PRO A 115 -7.39 20.26 12.17
C PRO A 115 -7.47 19.90 13.66
N GLN A 116 -6.41 19.34 14.21
CA GLN A 116 -6.38 18.91 15.62
C GLN A 116 -5.77 19.94 16.58
N ASN A 117 -5.34 21.11 16.08
CA ASN A 117 -4.70 22.17 16.86
C ASN A 117 -5.64 23.34 17.21
N GLY A 118 -6.94 23.21 16.95
CA GLY A 118 -7.97 24.19 17.32
C GLY A 118 -8.30 25.22 16.24
N ARG A 119 -7.59 25.24 15.09
CA ARG A 119 -8.05 26.02 13.94
C ARG A 119 -9.24 25.34 13.25
N TYR A 120 -10.00 26.10 12.49
CA TYR A 120 -11.26 25.69 11.90
C TYR A 120 -11.11 24.93 10.59
N ALA A 121 -10.20 25.36 9.73
CA ALA A 121 -9.86 24.73 8.47
C ALA A 121 -8.39 25.02 8.15
N ALA A 122 -8.10 25.84 7.15
CA ALA A 122 -6.74 26.16 6.69
C ALA A 122 -6.33 27.60 6.99
N GLU A 123 -7.01 28.30 7.91
CA GLU A 123 -6.64 29.67 8.26
C GLU A 123 -5.27 29.73 8.96
N PRO A 124 -4.61 30.92 8.95
CA PRO A 124 -3.38 31.10 9.71
C PRO A 124 -3.61 30.83 11.20
N GLN A 125 -2.69 30.08 11.82
CA GLN A 125 -2.78 29.71 13.23
C GLN A 125 -2.80 30.91 14.18
N SER A 126 -2.24 32.05 13.76
CA SER A 126 -2.28 33.31 14.51
C SER A 126 -3.61 34.06 14.45
N GLY A 127 -4.62 33.51 13.76
CA GLY A 127 -5.91 34.14 13.51
C GLY A 127 -6.07 34.68 12.09
N LEU A 128 -7.28 35.13 11.76
CA LEU A 128 -7.63 35.59 10.42
C LEU A 128 -6.85 36.84 10.00
N THR A 129 -6.14 36.74 8.89
CA THR A 129 -5.45 37.87 8.23
C THR A 129 -6.22 38.42 7.03
N SER A 130 -7.26 37.71 6.59
CA SER A 130 -8.16 38.06 5.48
C SER A 130 -9.54 37.44 5.74
N LEU A 131 -10.56 37.86 4.98
CA LEU A 131 -11.95 37.41 5.14
C LEU A 131 -12.49 37.60 6.57
N THR A 132 -12.01 38.64 7.27
CA THR A 132 -12.32 38.89 8.68
C THR A 132 -13.79 39.28 8.90
N GLU A 133 -14.45 39.79 7.86
CA GLU A 133 -15.86 40.19 7.88
C GLU A 133 -16.82 39.01 8.08
N TYR A 134 -16.39 37.76 7.86
CA TYR A 134 -17.22 36.56 8.00
C TYR A 134 -17.05 35.81 9.32
N GLU A 135 -16.14 36.25 10.20
CA GLU A 135 -15.85 35.52 11.46
C GLU A 135 -17.07 35.45 12.39
N ALA A 136 -17.90 36.49 12.40
CA ALA A 136 -19.10 36.54 13.24
C ALA A 136 -20.18 35.52 12.85
N ASP A 137 -20.25 35.14 11.57
CA ASP A 137 -21.26 34.22 11.01
C ASP A 137 -20.72 32.80 10.80
N LYS A 138 -19.55 32.50 11.39
CA LYS A 138 -18.87 31.22 11.24
C LYS A 138 -19.66 30.09 11.92
N ALA A 139 -19.96 29.05 11.15
CA ALA A 139 -20.53 27.82 11.68
C ALA A 139 -19.55 27.13 12.63
N GLN A 140 -20.04 26.22 13.48
CA GLN A 140 -19.19 25.45 14.39
C GLN A 140 -18.12 24.61 13.67
N HIS A 141 -18.48 24.03 12.52
CA HIS A 141 -17.61 23.19 11.70
C HIS A 141 -17.74 23.57 10.22
N ASN A 142 -16.66 23.38 9.46
CA ASN A 142 -16.74 23.47 8.01
C ASN A 142 -17.69 22.38 7.47
N ALA A 143 -18.16 22.54 6.23
CA ALA A 143 -19.19 21.67 5.67
C ALA A 143 -18.79 20.18 5.66
N SER A 144 -17.51 19.88 5.44
CA SER A 144 -17.00 18.49 5.45
C SER A 144 -17.08 17.87 6.84
N VAL A 145 -16.54 18.56 7.84
CA VAL A 145 -16.53 18.09 9.23
C VAL A 145 -17.95 18.03 9.80
N ALA A 146 -18.80 19.01 9.49
CA ALA A 146 -20.20 19.01 9.89
C ALA A 146 -20.94 17.77 9.36
N LEU A 147 -20.71 17.38 8.10
CA LEU A 147 -21.27 16.16 7.53
C LEU A 147 -20.67 14.89 8.16
N ALA A 148 -19.37 14.87 8.43
CA ALA A 148 -18.73 13.74 9.09
C ALA A 148 -19.31 13.48 10.49
N VAL A 149 -19.49 14.54 11.29
CA VAL A 149 -20.09 14.45 12.64
C VAL A 149 -21.57 14.08 12.57
N ALA A 150 -22.34 14.69 11.66
CA ALA A 150 -23.77 14.43 11.57
C ALA A 150 -24.09 13.00 11.08
N ILE A 151 -23.28 12.47 10.16
CA ILE A 151 -23.48 11.14 9.58
C ILE A 151 -22.81 10.06 10.44
N GLY A 152 -21.63 10.35 11.01
CA GLY A 152 -20.85 9.41 11.80
C GLY A 152 -20.27 8.26 10.99
N ASP A 153 -19.89 8.51 9.73
CA ASP A 153 -19.53 7.46 8.75
C ASP A 153 -18.03 7.35 8.46
N THR A 154 -17.17 8.02 9.23
CA THR A 154 -15.73 8.10 8.97
C THR A 154 -15.09 6.73 8.73
N VAL A 155 -15.38 5.78 9.62
CA VAL A 155 -14.87 4.39 9.55
C VAL A 155 -15.91 3.37 9.07
N LYS A 156 -17.18 3.75 8.88
CA LYS A 156 -18.23 2.82 8.42
C LYS A 156 -18.04 2.36 6.96
N ARG A 157 -17.31 3.13 6.15
CA ARG A 157 -16.93 2.68 4.79
C ARG A 157 -16.01 1.46 4.81
N ILE A 158 -15.35 1.21 5.94
CA ILE A 158 -14.39 0.12 6.09
C ILE A 158 -15.12 -1.17 6.49
N ASP A 159 -16.19 -1.06 7.30
CA ASP A 159 -17.02 -2.20 7.70
C ASP A 159 -18.23 -2.48 6.78
N GLY A 160 -18.43 -1.63 5.76
CA GLY A 160 -19.50 -1.79 4.76
C GLY A 160 -20.87 -1.31 5.22
N THR A 161 -20.95 -0.57 6.33
CA THR A 161 -22.19 -0.04 6.91
C THR A 161 -22.41 1.44 6.60
N GLU A 162 -21.66 2.01 5.65
CA GLU A 162 -21.78 3.40 5.25
C GLU A 162 -23.15 3.76 4.67
N VAL A 163 -23.48 5.05 4.73
CA VAL A 163 -24.60 5.61 4.02
C VAL A 163 -24.40 5.37 2.52
N PRO A 164 -25.42 4.80 1.82
CA PRO A 164 -25.34 4.54 0.39
C PRO A 164 -24.96 5.80 -0.40
N LEU A 165 -24.07 5.62 -1.38
CA LEU A 165 -23.74 6.67 -2.34
C LEU A 165 -25.02 7.11 -3.06
N ARG A 166 -25.48 8.32 -2.77
CA ARG A 166 -26.57 8.92 -3.52
C ARG A 166 -26.03 9.33 -4.87
N ALA A 167 -26.50 8.65 -5.91
CA ALA A 167 -26.28 9.05 -7.30
C ALA A 167 -27.59 9.63 -7.84
N PRO A 168 -27.99 10.87 -7.48
CA PRO A 168 -29.26 11.46 -7.90
C PRO A 168 -29.36 11.57 -9.43
N TRP A 169 -28.24 11.52 -10.15
CA TRP A 169 -28.22 11.44 -11.62
C TRP A 169 -28.61 10.05 -12.17
N ARG A 170 -28.53 8.98 -11.35
CA ARG A 170 -29.06 7.66 -11.70
C ARG A 170 -30.57 7.61 -11.57
N ASP A 171 -31.14 8.27 -10.55
CA ASP A 171 -32.60 8.40 -10.41
C ASP A 171 -33.22 9.15 -11.61
N ALA A 172 -32.46 10.06 -12.24
CA ALA A 172 -32.85 10.69 -13.50
C ALA A 172 -32.75 9.75 -14.72
N ALA A 173 -31.79 8.82 -14.71
CA ALA A 173 -31.59 7.83 -15.79
C ALA A 173 -32.61 6.68 -15.75
N ASP A 174 -33.15 6.33 -14.57
CA ASP A 174 -34.14 5.26 -14.38
C ASP A 174 -35.55 5.59 -14.92
N THR A 175 -35.75 6.79 -15.49
CA THR A 175 -36.95 7.07 -16.30
C THR A 175 -36.90 6.47 -17.71
N ILE A 176 -35.75 5.94 -18.12
CA ILE A 176 -35.58 5.25 -19.39
C ILE A 176 -35.14 3.81 -19.08
N SER A 177 -36.09 2.88 -19.25
CA SER A 177 -35.96 1.41 -19.20
C SER A 177 -35.74 0.74 -17.83
N LYS A 178 -36.86 0.41 -17.15
CA LYS A 178 -36.96 -0.82 -16.35
C LYS A 178 -36.96 -2.05 -17.28
N PRO A 179 -36.34 -3.17 -16.84
CA PRO A 179 -37.14 -4.38 -16.65
C PRO A 179 -36.97 -5.02 -15.26
N GLU A 180 -37.96 -5.86 -14.94
CA GLU A 180 -38.37 -6.45 -13.66
C GLU A 180 -37.33 -7.05 -12.69
N GLU A 181 -37.75 -6.95 -11.42
CA GLU A 181 -37.24 -7.61 -10.23
C GLU A 181 -36.90 -9.09 -10.44
N ARG A 182 -35.73 -9.50 -9.94
CA ARG A 182 -35.50 -10.88 -9.54
C ARG A 182 -35.12 -10.94 -8.06
N ARG A 183 -36.03 -11.56 -7.30
CA ARG A 183 -35.95 -11.89 -5.88
C ARG A 183 -34.62 -12.53 -5.50
N ALA A 184 -34.18 -12.19 -4.29
CA ALA A 184 -33.12 -12.85 -3.55
C ALA A 184 -33.34 -14.36 -3.43
N SER A 185 -32.24 -15.11 -3.48
CA SER A 185 -32.12 -16.42 -2.86
C SER A 185 -30.90 -16.41 -1.94
N GLU A 186 -31.17 -16.29 -0.65
CA GLU A 186 -30.36 -16.84 0.42
C GLU A 186 -30.15 -18.34 0.14
N GLU A 187 -29.00 -18.75 -0.38
CA GLU A 187 -28.48 -20.13 -0.34
C GLU A 187 -27.12 -20.19 -1.04
N ALA A 188 -26.08 -19.67 -0.37
CA ALA A 188 -24.67 -20.03 -0.63
C ALA A 188 -23.80 -19.57 0.55
N ARG A 189 -24.18 -19.98 1.76
CA ARG A 189 -23.30 -19.97 2.94
C ARG A 189 -23.25 -21.37 3.51
N SER A 190 -22.54 -22.26 2.84
CA SER A 190 -21.97 -23.46 3.45
C SER A 190 -21.02 -24.10 2.43
N ASP A 191 -19.73 -23.79 2.57
CA ASP A 191 -18.63 -24.76 2.41
C ASP A 191 -17.30 -23.97 2.41
N ALA A 192 -16.87 -23.61 3.61
CA ALA A 192 -15.46 -23.35 3.89
C ALA A 192 -14.97 -24.49 4.80
N PRO A 193 -13.90 -25.22 4.43
CA PRO A 193 -13.34 -26.24 5.31
C PRO A 193 -12.66 -25.60 6.53
N PRO A 194 -12.51 -26.32 7.65
CA PRO A 194 -12.04 -25.76 8.91
C PRO A 194 -10.55 -25.46 8.85
N VAL A 195 -10.15 -24.35 9.47
CA VAL A 195 -8.75 -24.00 9.72
C VAL A 195 -8.31 -24.76 10.98
N GLU A 196 -7.40 -25.72 10.84
CA GLU A 196 -6.71 -26.33 11.98
C GLU A 196 -5.53 -25.45 12.42
N GLU A 197 -5.42 -25.27 13.75
CA GLU A 197 -4.32 -24.60 14.44
C GLU A 197 -2.99 -25.33 14.21
N VAL A 198 -1.92 -24.57 13.94
CA VAL A 198 -0.55 -25.09 14.05
C VAL A 198 0.23 -24.24 15.04
N LYS A 199 0.67 -24.90 16.12
CA LYS A 199 1.55 -24.39 17.18
C LYS A 199 2.96 -24.09 16.65
N GLU A 200 3.59 -23.08 17.23
CA GLU A 200 5.00 -22.79 17.10
C GLU A 200 5.88 -23.95 17.58
N GLU A 201 6.89 -24.30 16.78
CA GLU A 201 8.12 -24.91 17.30
C GLU A 201 9.34 -24.41 16.50
N GLN A 202 10.34 -23.90 17.22
CA GLN A 202 11.61 -23.39 16.71
C GLN A 202 12.54 -24.54 16.31
N ILE A 203 12.95 -24.65 15.03
CA ILE A 203 14.15 -25.43 14.64
C ILE A 203 14.89 -24.72 13.50
N GLY A 204 16.21 -24.56 13.67
CA GLY A 204 17.11 -23.88 12.74
C GLY A 204 17.12 -24.44 11.31
N ARG A 205 17.34 -23.54 10.34
CA ARG A 205 17.23 -23.82 8.90
C ARG A 205 18.53 -24.40 8.33
N PRO A 206 18.55 -25.64 7.79
CA PRO A 206 19.57 -26.08 6.85
C PRO A 206 19.23 -25.61 5.41
N PRO A 207 20.16 -25.71 4.44
CA PRO A 207 19.98 -25.18 3.08
C PRO A 207 18.79 -25.83 2.37
N ARG A 208 17.97 -25.01 1.71
CA ARG A 208 16.70 -25.42 1.08
C ARG A 208 16.96 -25.87 -0.36
N GLU A 209 16.62 -27.11 -0.68
CA GLU A 209 16.42 -27.58 -2.06
C GLU A 209 15.24 -26.84 -2.73
N PRO A 210 15.16 -26.79 -4.09
CA PRO A 210 14.27 -25.89 -4.80
C PRO A 210 12.79 -26.20 -4.56
N ALA A 211 11.99 -25.15 -4.39
CA ALA A 211 10.54 -25.25 -4.25
C ALA A 211 9.87 -25.61 -5.58
N GLU A 212 9.02 -26.64 -5.57
CA GLU A 212 8.15 -27.02 -6.69
C GLU A 212 7.10 -25.93 -6.93
N GLY A 213 7.08 -25.38 -8.13
CA GLY A 213 6.12 -24.35 -8.56
C GLY A 213 6.65 -23.29 -9.52
N ALA A 214 7.96 -23.28 -9.82
CA ALA A 214 8.54 -22.33 -10.77
C ALA A 214 8.19 -22.69 -12.23
N THR A 215 7.70 -21.73 -13.00
CA THR A 215 7.68 -21.81 -14.46
C THR A 215 9.06 -21.49 -14.99
N GLY A 216 9.74 -22.47 -15.59
CA GLY A 216 11.08 -22.30 -16.16
C GLY A 216 12.15 -23.20 -15.55
N ARG A 217 13.34 -23.21 -16.15
CA ARG A 217 14.48 -24.03 -15.71
C ARG A 217 15.43 -23.16 -14.90
N GLN A 218 15.85 -23.61 -13.71
CA GLN A 218 16.86 -22.90 -12.93
C GLN A 218 18.20 -22.84 -13.70
N PRO A 219 18.76 -21.64 -13.94
CA PRO A 219 20.08 -21.51 -14.55
C PRO A 219 21.18 -22.02 -13.61
N GLN A 220 22.28 -22.50 -14.21
CA GLN A 220 23.40 -23.05 -13.47
C GLN A 220 24.18 -21.95 -12.72
N GLY A 221 24.03 -21.92 -11.40
CA GLY A 221 24.79 -21.04 -10.52
C GLY A 221 26.17 -21.61 -10.14
N LEU A 222 27.05 -20.73 -9.68
CA LEU A 222 28.33 -21.07 -9.05
C LEU A 222 28.18 -21.00 -7.52
N ALA A 223 28.95 -21.80 -6.79
CA ALA A 223 28.98 -21.72 -5.32
C ALA A 223 29.70 -20.46 -4.83
N GLU A 224 30.73 -20.03 -5.56
CA GLU A 224 31.55 -18.85 -5.28
C GLU A 224 31.95 -18.18 -6.60
N ALA A 225 32.34 -16.91 -6.54
CA ALA A 225 32.86 -16.22 -7.71
C ALA A 225 34.15 -16.89 -8.20
N ARG A 226 34.28 -17.09 -9.52
CA ARG A 226 35.55 -17.47 -10.15
C ARG A 226 36.67 -16.53 -9.69
N ASP A 227 37.78 -17.13 -9.26
CA ASP A 227 38.97 -16.44 -8.74
C ASP A 227 38.71 -15.49 -7.55
N GLY A 228 37.58 -15.65 -6.85
CA GLY A 228 37.19 -14.82 -5.72
C GLY A 228 36.82 -13.38 -6.09
N GLN A 229 36.69 -13.07 -7.38
CA GLN A 229 36.36 -11.73 -7.87
C GLN A 229 35.02 -11.76 -8.63
N PRO A 230 33.92 -11.31 -8.02
CA PRO A 230 32.66 -11.12 -8.74
C PRO A 230 32.72 -9.86 -9.60
N ASP A 231 31.99 -9.87 -10.72
CA ASP A 231 31.73 -8.67 -11.51
C ASP A 231 30.82 -7.69 -10.75
N ASP A 232 30.92 -6.41 -11.08
CA ASP A 232 30.03 -5.37 -10.57
C ASP A 232 28.68 -5.41 -11.31
N LEU A 233 27.79 -6.31 -10.88
CA LEU A 233 26.49 -6.51 -11.51
C LEU A 233 25.59 -5.26 -11.46
N LYS A 234 25.88 -4.27 -10.60
CA LYS A 234 25.17 -2.97 -10.59
C LYS A 234 25.41 -2.15 -11.87
N ARG A 235 26.37 -2.54 -12.72
CA ARG A 235 26.54 -1.96 -14.06
C ARG A 235 25.38 -2.31 -15.00
N ILE A 236 24.58 -3.33 -14.69
CA ILE A 236 23.32 -3.60 -15.39
C ILE A 236 22.25 -2.66 -14.85
N SER A 237 21.66 -1.86 -15.73
CA SER A 237 20.56 -0.95 -15.38
C SER A 237 19.40 -1.73 -14.79
N GLY A 238 18.96 -1.33 -13.60
CA GLY A 238 17.92 -2.02 -12.83
C GLY A 238 18.45 -2.93 -11.72
N VAL A 239 19.75 -3.24 -11.69
CA VAL A 239 20.41 -3.98 -10.61
C VAL A 239 20.96 -3.02 -9.55
N GLY A 240 20.31 -2.99 -8.38
CA GLY A 240 20.78 -2.24 -7.21
C GLY A 240 21.56 -3.10 -6.21
N PRO A 241 22.16 -2.51 -5.15
CA PRO A 241 22.98 -3.25 -4.17
C PRO A 241 22.29 -4.44 -3.50
N LYS A 242 20.98 -4.34 -3.23
CA LYS A 242 20.19 -5.45 -2.67
C LYS A 242 19.97 -6.59 -3.66
N LEU A 243 19.85 -6.26 -4.95
CA LEU A 243 19.59 -7.21 -6.01
C LEU A 243 20.86 -7.95 -6.42
N GLU A 244 21.99 -7.25 -6.45
CA GLU A 244 23.33 -7.84 -6.57
C GLU A 244 23.59 -8.89 -5.46
N GLN A 245 23.29 -8.56 -4.20
CA GLN A 245 23.41 -9.53 -3.09
C GLN A 245 22.50 -10.75 -3.25
N LEU A 246 21.30 -10.57 -3.83
CA LEU A 246 20.38 -11.66 -4.10
C LEU A 246 20.89 -12.57 -5.23
N LEU A 247 21.42 -11.97 -6.31
CA LEU A 247 22.04 -12.69 -7.41
C LEU A 247 23.26 -13.50 -6.95
N HIS A 248 24.12 -12.91 -6.12
CA HIS A 248 25.25 -13.61 -5.50
C HIS A 248 24.78 -14.81 -4.67
N ARG A 249 23.71 -14.66 -3.90
CA ARG A 249 23.13 -15.76 -3.11
C ARG A 249 22.58 -16.88 -3.98
N LEU A 250 22.06 -16.54 -5.17
CA LEU A 250 21.57 -17.51 -6.16
C LEU A 250 22.70 -18.13 -7.00
N GLY A 251 23.94 -17.68 -6.82
CA GLY A 251 25.12 -18.21 -7.50
C GLY A 251 25.50 -17.50 -8.80
N PHE A 252 24.96 -16.30 -9.05
CA PHE A 252 25.29 -15.49 -10.22
C PHE A 252 26.21 -14.36 -9.81
N PHE A 253 27.46 -14.41 -10.27
CA PHE A 253 28.52 -13.48 -9.87
C PHE A 253 29.15 -12.74 -11.05
N HIS A 254 28.86 -13.14 -12.30
CA HIS A 254 29.55 -12.66 -13.49
C HIS A 254 28.59 -12.29 -14.62
N PHE A 255 28.98 -11.35 -15.49
CA PHE A 255 28.16 -10.90 -16.63
C PHE A 255 27.93 -12.01 -17.65
N ASP A 256 28.89 -12.90 -17.88
CA ASP A 256 28.76 -14.02 -18.82
C ASP A 256 27.69 -15.04 -18.37
N GLN A 257 27.50 -15.23 -17.05
CA GLN A 257 26.43 -16.08 -16.51
C GLN A 257 25.05 -15.50 -16.87
N VAL A 258 24.87 -14.19 -16.70
CA VAL A 258 23.63 -13.49 -17.04
C VAL A 258 23.42 -13.42 -18.55
N ALA A 259 24.49 -13.21 -19.32
CA ALA A 259 24.47 -13.15 -20.79
C ALA A 259 24.08 -14.49 -21.44
N ALA A 260 24.32 -15.61 -20.75
CA ALA A 260 24.06 -16.96 -21.24
C ALA A 260 22.64 -17.48 -20.94
N TRP A 261 21.83 -16.74 -20.18
CA TRP A 261 20.48 -17.19 -19.85
C TRP A 261 19.59 -17.34 -21.10
N THR A 262 18.90 -18.47 -21.13
CA THR A 262 17.83 -18.79 -22.09
C THR A 262 16.49 -18.22 -21.65
N ASP A 263 15.50 -18.14 -22.54
CA ASP A 263 14.17 -17.60 -22.20
C ASP A 263 13.50 -18.36 -21.03
N ASP A 264 13.69 -19.69 -20.95
CA ASP A 264 13.20 -20.53 -19.85
C ASP A 264 13.92 -20.25 -18.51
N GLU A 265 15.18 -19.84 -18.57
CA GLU A 265 16.00 -19.47 -17.41
C GLU A 265 15.70 -18.05 -16.94
N ILE A 266 15.45 -17.13 -17.87
CA ILE A 266 14.98 -15.76 -17.58
C ILE A 266 13.65 -15.83 -16.83
N ALA A 267 12.70 -16.63 -17.30
CA ALA A 267 11.41 -16.83 -16.64
C ALA A 267 11.57 -17.34 -15.20
N TRP A 268 12.47 -18.33 -14.99
CA TRP A 268 12.76 -18.84 -13.66
C TRP A 268 13.37 -17.77 -12.75
N VAL A 269 14.37 -17.02 -13.24
CA VAL A 269 15.02 -15.97 -12.44
C VAL A 269 14.01 -14.88 -12.11
N ASP A 270 13.18 -14.46 -13.06
CA ASP A 270 12.14 -13.46 -12.83
C ASP A 270 11.12 -13.89 -11.76
N ASP A 271 10.82 -15.17 -11.63
CA ASP A 271 9.92 -15.69 -10.59
C ASP A 271 10.62 -15.87 -9.23
N ASN A 272 11.94 -16.09 -9.24
CA ASN A 272 12.75 -16.39 -8.06
C ASN A 272 13.51 -15.18 -7.47
N LEU A 273 13.37 -14.00 -8.07
CA LEU A 273 13.80 -12.73 -7.48
C LEU A 273 12.79 -12.24 -6.43
N GLU A 274 12.97 -12.65 -5.16
CA GLU A 274 12.13 -12.25 -4.02
C GLU A 274 11.96 -10.72 -3.95
N GLY A 275 10.72 -10.23 -4.16
CA GLY A 275 10.38 -8.81 -4.12
C GLY A 275 10.69 -8.01 -5.40
N PHE A 276 11.25 -8.65 -6.44
CA PHE A 276 11.70 -7.98 -7.67
C PHE A 276 11.34 -8.79 -8.93
N LYS A 277 10.13 -9.32 -8.98
CA LYS A 277 9.70 -10.20 -10.08
C LYS A 277 9.59 -9.48 -11.42
N GLY A 278 9.95 -10.18 -12.51
CA GLY A 278 9.81 -9.68 -13.89
C GLY A 278 10.85 -8.61 -14.31
N ARG A 279 11.88 -8.40 -13.50
CA ARG A 279 12.87 -7.33 -13.71
C ARG A 279 13.90 -7.68 -14.77
N VAL A 280 14.29 -8.95 -14.89
CA VAL A 280 15.26 -9.43 -15.88
C VAL A 280 14.75 -9.18 -17.29
N THR A 281 13.48 -9.51 -17.55
CA THR A 281 12.83 -9.28 -18.84
C THR A 281 12.58 -7.79 -19.09
N ARG A 282 11.99 -7.09 -18.13
CA ARG A 282 11.59 -5.67 -18.30
C ARG A 282 12.78 -4.74 -18.52
N ASP A 283 13.86 -4.97 -17.78
CA ASP A 283 15.04 -4.13 -17.81
C ASP A 283 16.10 -4.69 -18.80
N GLU A 284 15.78 -5.71 -19.61
CA GLU A 284 16.63 -6.28 -20.67
C GLU A 284 18.05 -6.71 -20.20
N TRP A 285 18.15 -7.34 -19.02
CA TRP A 285 19.45 -7.61 -18.38
C TRP A 285 20.39 -8.48 -19.23
N VAL A 286 19.86 -9.48 -19.95
CA VAL A 286 20.68 -10.38 -20.78
C VAL A 286 21.34 -9.61 -21.94
N ALA A 287 20.64 -8.63 -22.53
CA ALA A 287 21.20 -7.82 -23.60
C ALA A 287 22.33 -6.90 -23.08
N GLN A 288 22.14 -6.30 -21.91
CA GLN A 288 23.16 -5.47 -21.26
C GLN A 288 24.37 -6.29 -20.81
N ALA A 289 24.14 -7.46 -20.21
CA ALA A 289 25.20 -8.37 -19.78
C ALA A 289 26.05 -8.86 -20.95
N LYS A 290 25.45 -9.11 -22.13
CA LYS A 290 26.20 -9.43 -23.36
C LYS A 290 27.15 -8.31 -23.80
N GLN A 291 26.76 -7.05 -23.62
CA GLN A 291 27.63 -5.90 -23.92
C GLN A 291 28.77 -5.81 -22.90
N LEU A 292 28.43 -5.93 -21.61
CA LEU A 292 29.39 -5.82 -20.50
C LEU A 292 30.39 -6.99 -20.44
N ALA A 293 29.98 -8.20 -20.84
CA ALA A 293 30.85 -9.36 -20.94
C ALA A 293 31.83 -9.26 -22.13
N GLY A 294 31.49 -8.47 -23.15
CA GLY A 294 32.35 -8.20 -24.31
C GLY A 294 33.40 -7.10 -24.06
N ASP A 295 33.11 -6.16 -23.15
CA ASP A 295 34.00 -5.04 -22.79
C ASP A 295 35.14 -5.43 -21.82
N GLY A 296 35.24 -6.70 -21.43
CA GLY A 296 36.22 -7.22 -20.48
C GLY A 296 37.58 -7.64 -21.05
N ASP A 297 37.82 -7.46 -22.37
CA ASP A 297 39.06 -7.89 -23.03
C ASP A 297 39.67 -6.78 -23.93
N SER A 298 39.82 -5.56 -23.40
CA SER A 298 40.58 -4.46 -24.02
C SER A 298 41.22 -3.52 -23.01
#